data_AF-A0AB40ARY6-F1
#
_entry.id   AF-A0AB40ARY6-F1
#
_cell.length_a   1.000
_cell.length_b   1.000
_cell.length_c   1.000
_cell.angle_alpha   90.00
_cell.angle_beta   90.00
_cell.angle_gamma   90.00
#
_symmetry.space_group_name_H-M   'P 1'
#
loop_
_entity.id
_entity.type
_entity.pdbx_description
1 polymer ?
#
loop_
_entity_poly.entity_id
_entity_poly.type
_entity_poly.pdbx_seq_one_letter_code
_entity_poly.pdbx_strand_id
1 'polypeptide(L)'
;MGFVRGLLLDESLLLADDEHGDPFLPPRSARLLRRLQYSKLRVGICHQEDLSSRKANFLGRTAALYSLECISMNPLFITDSLNKKLPALSGSGETCFYVASGKSNEPISELKKLGWKIIYQSVDSLPTTNKDVLLISQLEELPFILSGFNKKEDDNLIVVGYVMKPSREEDFAKRGAFPMCPTQNGLMFVPLTLELPLEVQMKAVDAILHKATDEIISIDMSSSVDLPKGISFSGGMCELERYFRGHPECCIVDPLGKIYPLLDRLKIQGILLGLEDLNIKNHNKIRGPHFMKLDSLQDSNIGDLLLQSKLSFPVILKPQVACGVADAHNMALVFKLEDFQDLSVPLPAIAQEYVDHGSLLFKFYVLGDKVFYAIKKSMPNANVLVSSSEKTGFSPLQFNRCSEDFRAISGFGISSPSCKLVKNNPWSHYHWI
;
A
#
# COMPACT_ATOMS: atom_id res chain seq x y z
N MET A 1 23.21 17.00 -16.97
CA MET A 1 21.85 17.18 -17.50
C MET A 1 20.99 17.47 -16.26
N GLY A 2 19.67 17.34 -16.26
CA GLY A 2 18.92 17.45 -15.01
C GLY A 2 17.86 16.38 -14.89
N PHE A 3 17.31 16.24 -13.70
CA PHE A 3 16.33 15.20 -13.40
C PHE A 3 15.11 15.27 -14.32
N VAL A 4 14.47 14.12 -14.49
CA VAL A 4 13.19 13.99 -15.14
C VAL A 4 12.13 14.76 -14.35
N ARG A 5 11.50 15.74 -15.01
CA ARG A 5 10.43 16.55 -14.41
C ARG A 5 9.15 16.58 -15.24
N GLY A 6 9.25 16.30 -16.54
CA GLY A 6 8.14 16.38 -17.47
C GLY A 6 7.91 15.10 -18.25
N LEU A 7 6.64 14.76 -18.46
CA LEU A 7 6.21 13.62 -19.26
C LEU A 7 5.02 14.03 -20.12
N LEU A 8 5.11 13.81 -21.43
CA LEU A 8 4.02 14.01 -22.36
C LEU A 8 3.66 12.66 -22.99
N LEU A 9 2.43 12.23 -22.77
CA LEU A 9 1.90 10.97 -23.26
C LEU A 9 1.03 11.21 -24.48
N ASP A 10 1.39 10.58 -25.59
CA ASP A 10 0.58 10.64 -26.80
C ASP A 10 -0.68 9.79 -26.67
N GLU A 11 -1.73 10.21 -27.35
CA GLU A 11 -3.01 9.50 -27.41
C GLU A 11 -2.83 8.03 -27.78
N SER A 12 -1.85 7.73 -28.64
CA SER A 12 -1.66 6.41 -29.24
C SER A 12 -1.26 5.33 -28.22
N LEU A 13 -0.81 5.76 -27.04
CA LEU A 13 -0.53 4.89 -25.89
C LEU A 13 -1.74 4.69 -24.96
N LEU A 14 -2.69 5.62 -25.01
CA LEU A 14 -3.73 5.75 -24.02
C LEU A 14 -5.07 5.26 -24.53
N LEU A 15 -5.34 5.35 -25.84
CA LEU A 15 -6.61 4.96 -26.43
C LEU A 15 -6.50 3.64 -27.16
N ALA A 16 -7.58 2.89 -27.08
CA ALA A 16 -7.92 1.83 -28.02
C ALA A 16 -9.36 2.05 -28.48
N ASP A 17 -9.70 1.49 -29.64
CA ASP A 17 -11.06 1.50 -30.16
C ASP A 17 -11.72 0.15 -29.88
N ASP A 18 -12.99 0.16 -29.48
CA ASP A 18 -13.79 -1.06 -29.35
C ASP A 18 -14.28 -1.56 -30.72
N GLU A 19 -15.07 -2.64 -30.73
CA GLU A 19 -15.62 -3.23 -31.96
C GLU A 19 -16.54 -2.27 -32.75
N HIS A 20 -17.01 -1.20 -32.11
CA HIS A 20 -17.86 -0.17 -32.71
C HIS A 20 -17.10 1.10 -33.08
N GLY A 21 -15.78 1.13 -32.87
CA GLY A 21 -14.93 2.30 -33.11
C GLY A 21 -15.06 3.38 -32.03
N ASP A 22 -15.65 3.06 -30.88
CA ASP A 22 -15.73 3.98 -29.75
C ASP A 22 -14.43 3.92 -28.92
N PRO A 23 -13.86 5.09 -28.58
CA PRO A 23 -12.61 5.14 -27.84
C PRO A 23 -12.83 4.73 -26.39
N PHE A 24 -11.95 3.86 -25.88
CA PHE A 24 -11.88 3.52 -24.47
C PHE A 24 -10.44 3.59 -23.96
N LEU A 25 -10.30 3.65 -22.63
CA LEU A 25 -9.01 3.67 -21.94
C LEU A 25 -8.67 2.24 -21.47
N PRO A 26 -7.65 1.58 -22.02
CA PRO A 26 -7.26 0.24 -21.60
C PRO A 26 -6.86 0.19 -20.11
N PRO A 27 -7.06 -0.93 -19.42
CA PRO A 27 -6.75 -1.04 -17.98
C PRO A 27 -5.29 -0.71 -17.63
N ARG A 28 -4.33 -1.04 -18.52
CA ARG A 28 -2.90 -0.76 -18.33
C ARG A 28 -2.62 0.75 -18.37
N SER A 29 -3.19 1.45 -19.35
CA SER A 29 -3.11 2.90 -19.49
C SER A 29 -3.80 3.61 -18.32
N ALA A 30 -4.98 3.14 -17.88
CA ALA A 30 -5.65 3.65 -16.69
C ALA A 30 -4.82 3.51 -15.41
N ARG A 31 -4.12 2.38 -15.25
CA ARG A 31 -3.22 2.14 -14.10
C ARG A 31 -2.01 3.10 -14.14
N LEU A 32 -1.43 3.32 -15.31
CA LEU A 32 -0.34 4.28 -15.49
C LEU A 32 -0.78 5.71 -15.15
N LEU A 33 -1.90 6.18 -15.70
CA LEU A 33 -2.41 7.53 -15.43
C LEU A 33 -2.72 7.74 -13.94
N ARG A 34 -3.28 6.73 -13.26
CA ARG A 34 -3.53 6.79 -11.82
C ARG A 34 -2.24 6.97 -11.00
N ARG A 35 -1.16 6.32 -11.40
CA ARG A 35 0.17 6.47 -10.76
C ARG A 35 0.78 7.84 -11.05
N LEU A 36 0.70 8.27 -12.31
CA LEU A 36 1.27 9.53 -12.78
C LEU A 36 0.60 10.75 -12.16
N GLN A 37 -0.72 10.71 -11.91
CA GLN A 37 -1.48 11.78 -11.26
C GLN A 37 -0.84 12.26 -9.94
N TYR A 38 -0.26 11.34 -9.17
CA TYR A 38 0.33 11.64 -7.86
C TYR A 38 1.87 11.53 -7.83
N SER A 39 2.49 11.37 -8.99
CA SER A 39 3.92 11.11 -9.14
C SER A 39 4.82 12.33 -8.88
N LYS A 40 4.24 13.53 -8.75
CA LYS A 40 4.94 14.83 -8.76
C LYS A 40 5.71 15.14 -10.05
N LEU A 41 5.60 14.31 -11.09
CA LEU A 41 5.98 14.68 -12.44
C LEU A 41 4.93 15.65 -13.01
N ARG A 42 5.35 16.53 -13.90
CA ARG A 42 4.43 17.33 -14.70
C ARG A 42 4.02 16.49 -15.90
N VAL A 43 2.78 15.99 -15.87
CA VAL A 43 2.28 15.03 -16.86
C VAL A 43 1.21 15.68 -17.72
N GLY A 44 1.40 15.62 -19.04
CA GLY A 44 0.43 16.03 -20.04
C GLY A 44 0.03 14.85 -20.93
N ILE A 45 -1.16 14.94 -21.49
CA ILE A 45 -1.63 14.09 -22.58
C ILE A 45 -1.67 14.95 -23.84
N CYS A 46 -1.18 14.43 -24.96
CA CYS A 46 -1.27 15.11 -26.24
C CYS A 46 -1.98 14.28 -27.31
N HIS A 47 -2.52 14.99 -28.30
CA HIS A 47 -3.03 14.40 -29.53
C HIS A 47 -2.77 15.36 -30.70
N GLN A 48 -2.84 14.85 -31.93
CA GLN A 48 -2.79 15.69 -33.14
C GLN A 48 -4.10 16.47 -33.33
N GLU A 49 -4.05 17.62 -34.02
CA GLU A 49 -5.24 18.45 -34.30
C GLU A 49 -6.28 17.77 -35.18
N ASP A 50 -5.88 16.82 -36.02
CA ASP A 50 -6.76 16.05 -36.91
C ASP A 50 -7.49 14.89 -36.20
N LEU A 51 -7.21 14.69 -34.91
CA LEU A 51 -7.89 13.67 -34.11
C LEU A 51 -9.41 13.93 -34.09
N SER A 52 -10.20 12.87 -34.28
CA SER A 52 -11.65 12.99 -34.32
C SER A 52 -12.20 13.65 -33.05
N SER A 53 -13.23 14.50 -33.21
CA SER A 53 -13.83 15.23 -32.08
C SER A 53 -14.31 14.31 -30.96
N ARG A 54 -14.74 13.08 -31.30
CA ARG A 54 -15.11 12.04 -30.34
C ARG A 54 -13.91 11.62 -29.47
N LYS A 55 -12.78 11.29 -30.09
CA LYS A 55 -11.55 10.89 -29.38
C LYS A 55 -10.94 12.05 -28.60
N ALA A 56 -10.87 13.24 -29.18
CA ALA A 56 -10.38 14.44 -28.50
C ALA A 56 -11.21 14.78 -27.24
N ASN A 57 -12.54 14.71 -27.32
CA ASN A 57 -13.42 14.89 -26.17
C ASN A 57 -13.22 13.82 -25.10
N PHE A 58 -13.03 12.56 -25.50
CA PHE A 58 -12.75 11.46 -24.59
C PHE A 58 -11.41 11.65 -23.85
N LEU A 59 -10.36 12.06 -24.56
CA LEU A 59 -9.06 12.42 -23.96
C LEU A 59 -9.17 13.59 -23.01
N GLY A 60 -9.90 14.65 -23.38
CA GLY A 60 -10.12 15.80 -22.51
C GLY A 60 -10.80 15.41 -21.19
N ARG A 61 -11.82 14.55 -21.25
CA ARG A 61 -12.49 14.00 -20.05
C ARG A 61 -11.57 13.12 -19.23
N THR A 62 -10.77 12.29 -19.89
CA THR A 62 -9.78 11.41 -19.24
C THR A 62 -8.71 12.22 -18.52
N ALA A 63 -8.13 13.24 -19.19
CA ALA A 63 -7.16 14.14 -18.60
C ALA A 63 -7.75 14.85 -17.36
N ALA A 64 -8.97 15.37 -17.46
CA ALA A 64 -9.67 16.00 -16.34
C ALA A 64 -9.88 15.04 -15.15
N LEU A 65 -10.26 13.77 -15.42
CA LEU A 65 -10.45 12.74 -14.39
C LEU A 65 -9.17 12.50 -13.58
N TYR A 66 -8.02 12.49 -14.25
CA TYR A 66 -6.71 12.30 -13.61
C TYR A 66 -5.99 13.60 -13.25
N SER A 67 -6.68 14.75 -13.35
CA SER A 67 -6.10 16.08 -13.08
C SER A 67 -4.84 16.39 -13.91
N LEU A 68 -4.85 15.98 -15.18
CA LEU A 68 -3.78 16.18 -16.14
C LEU A 68 -4.18 17.21 -17.21
N GLU A 69 -3.17 17.80 -17.86
CA GLU A 69 -3.39 18.69 -19.00
C GLU A 69 -3.59 17.90 -20.30
N CYS A 70 -4.53 18.34 -21.14
CA CYS A 70 -4.72 17.80 -22.49
C CYS A 70 -4.34 18.84 -23.55
N ILE A 71 -3.44 18.48 -24.46
CA ILE A 71 -2.81 19.39 -25.41
C ILE A 71 -3.08 18.91 -26.84
N SER A 72 -3.70 19.77 -27.64
CA SER A 72 -3.75 19.58 -29.09
C SER A 72 -2.43 20.07 -29.68
N MET A 73 -1.70 19.18 -30.35
CA MET A 73 -0.45 19.49 -31.01
C MET A 73 -0.70 19.87 -32.47
N ASN A 74 -0.27 21.09 -32.80
CA ASN A 74 -0.05 21.52 -34.17
C ASN A 74 1.46 21.54 -34.41
N PRO A 75 2.02 20.77 -35.36
CA PRO A 75 3.44 20.75 -35.69
C PRO A 75 4.07 22.14 -35.88
N LEU A 76 3.31 23.12 -36.36
CA LEU A 76 3.77 24.49 -36.62
C LEU A 76 3.83 25.37 -35.35
N PHE A 77 3.10 25.01 -34.28
CA PHE A 77 2.94 25.81 -33.06
C PHE A 77 3.19 25.01 -31.77
N ILE A 78 3.92 23.89 -31.83
CA ILE A 78 4.16 23.01 -30.68
C ILE A 78 4.71 23.79 -29.48
N THR A 79 5.70 24.65 -29.70
CA THR A 79 6.34 25.43 -28.65
C THR A 79 5.37 26.36 -27.94
N ASP A 80 4.46 27.01 -28.67
CA ASP A 80 3.46 27.92 -28.09
C ASP A 80 2.38 27.16 -27.31
N SER A 81 1.92 26.02 -27.85
CA SER A 81 0.96 25.14 -27.16
C SER A 81 1.53 24.55 -25.88
N LEU A 82 2.79 24.10 -25.90
CA LEU A 82 3.49 23.60 -24.72
C LEU A 82 3.74 24.72 -23.70
N ASN A 83 4.22 25.90 -24.13
CA ASN A 83 4.46 27.00 -23.21
C ASN A 83 3.17 27.57 -22.61
N LYS A 84 2.05 27.54 -23.34
CA LYS A 84 0.76 28.05 -22.84
C LYS A 84 0.12 27.11 -21.81
N LYS A 85 0.16 25.80 -22.05
CA LYS A 85 -0.50 24.80 -21.20
C LYS A 85 0.42 24.17 -20.16
N LEU A 86 1.72 24.12 -20.45
CA LEU A 86 2.78 23.57 -19.61
C LEU A 86 4.02 24.50 -19.57
N PRO A 87 3.87 25.78 -19.16
CA PRO A 87 4.93 26.80 -19.19
C PRO A 87 6.23 26.42 -18.45
N ALA A 88 6.17 25.43 -17.56
CA ALA A 88 7.32 24.99 -16.78
C ALA A 88 8.09 23.82 -17.40
N LEU A 89 7.56 23.11 -18.42
CA LEU A 89 8.31 22.01 -19.09
C LEU A 89 9.42 22.49 -20.04
N SER A 90 9.51 23.80 -20.28
CA SER A 90 10.53 24.45 -21.11
C SER A 90 11.63 25.15 -20.29
N GLY A 91 11.67 24.93 -18.97
CA GLY A 91 12.69 25.49 -18.08
C GLY A 91 14.09 24.96 -18.38
N SER A 92 15.08 25.86 -18.43
CA SER A 92 16.49 25.50 -18.67
C SER A 92 17.03 24.58 -17.57
N GLY A 93 17.29 23.32 -17.91
CA GLY A 93 17.96 22.35 -17.03
C GLY A 93 17.13 21.14 -16.60
N GLU A 94 15.84 21.05 -16.95
CA GLU A 94 15.01 19.88 -16.65
C GLU A 94 14.91 18.93 -17.85
N THR A 95 14.90 17.61 -17.62
CA THR A 95 14.71 16.62 -18.69
C THR A 95 13.23 16.27 -18.84
N CYS A 96 12.72 16.36 -20.07
CA CYS A 96 11.35 15.99 -20.41
C CYS A 96 11.30 14.84 -21.41
N PHE A 97 10.29 13.98 -21.27
CA PHE A 97 10.06 12.83 -22.13
C PHE A 97 8.75 12.94 -22.89
N TYR A 98 8.80 12.58 -24.17
CA TYR A 98 7.61 12.31 -24.98
C TYR A 98 7.52 10.80 -25.21
N VAL A 99 6.34 10.23 -24.96
CA VAL A 99 6.09 8.79 -25.10
C VAL A 99 4.96 8.58 -26.10
N ALA A 100 5.15 7.71 -27.10
CA ALA A 100 4.12 7.40 -28.09
C ALA A 100 4.15 5.92 -28.53
N SER A 101 3.05 5.44 -29.13
CA SER A 101 2.98 4.11 -29.75
C SER A 101 3.36 4.22 -31.23
N GLY A 102 4.42 3.51 -31.65
CA GLY A 102 4.88 3.52 -33.05
C GLY A 102 5.49 4.85 -33.55
N LYS A 103 6.13 4.81 -34.73
CA LYS A 103 6.86 5.95 -35.31
C LYS A 103 5.91 6.94 -36.01
N SER A 104 5.22 7.80 -35.27
CA SER A 104 4.56 8.99 -35.83
C SER A 104 5.60 10.10 -36.07
N ASN A 105 5.93 10.41 -37.32
CA ASN A 105 7.12 11.19 -37.69
C ASN A 105 7.07 12.70 -37.38
N GLU A 106 5.90 13.32 -37.21
CA GLU A 106 5.76 14.77 -37.41
C GLU A 106 6.03 15.66 -36.18
N PRO A 107 5.50 15.41 -34.96
CA PRO A 107 5.78 16.28 -33.80
C PRO A 107 7.18 16.08 -33.20
N ILE A 108 7.89 15.01 -33.59
CA ILE A 108 9.14 14.58 -32.95
C ILE A 108 10.30 15.54 -33.22
N SER A 109 10.38 16.08 -34.45
CA SER A 109 11.53 16.88 -34.88
C SER A 109 11.64 18.17 -34.07
N GLU A 110 10.50 18.83 -33.81
CA GLU A 110 10.43 20.02 -32.97
C GLU A 110 10.68 19.72 -31.49
N LEU A 111 10.11 18.63 -30.95
CA LEU A 111 10.37 18.21 -29.57
C LEU A 111 11.86 17.91 -29.35
N LYS A 112 12.52 17.27 -30.31
CA LYS A 112 13.98 17.04 -30.27
C LYS A 112 14.78 18.35 -30.28
N LYS A 113 14.36 19.37 -31.04
CA LYS A 113 14.99 20.70 -31.01
C LYS A 113 14.85 21.37 -29.64
N LEU A 114 13.76 21.08 -28.93
CA LEU A 114 13.53 21.53 -27.54
C LEU A 114 14.32 20.69 -26.51
N GLY A 115 15.11 19.70 -26.92
CA GLY A 115 15.92 18.86 -26.04
C GLY A 115 15.14 17.72 -25.36
N TRP A 116 13.91 17.45 -25.81
CA TRP A 116 13.11 16.37 -25.25
C TRP A 116 13.62 15.00 -25.72
N LYS A 117 13.56 14.03 -24.80
CA LYS A 117 13.88 12.63 -25.10
C LYS A 117 12.63 11.87 -25.51
N ILE A 118 12.79 10.91 -26.41
CA ILE A 118 11.66 10.21 -27.04
C ILE A 118 11.66 8.75 -26.61
N ILE A 119 10.50 8.23 -26.20
CA ILE A 119 10.26 6.82 -25.90
C ILE A 119 9.17 6.31 -26.83
N TYR A 120 9.42 5.21 -27.54
CA TYR A 120 8.37 4.51 -28.28
C TYR A 120 8.01 3.20 -27.61
N GLN A 121 6.71 2.94 -27.53
CA GLN A 121 6.24 1.60 -27.34
C GLN A 121 6.32 0.85 -28.68
N SER A 122 7.10 -0.23 -28.72
CA SER A 122 7.25 -1.09 -29.89
C SER A 122 7.34 -2.55 -29.48
N VAL A 123 6.58 -3.40 -30.18
CA VAL A 123 6.58 -4.86 -29.99
C VAL A 123 7.78 -5.51 -30.69
N ASP A 124 8.29 -4.88 -31.75
CA ASP A 124 9.44 -5.38 -32.51
C ASP A 124 10.72 -4.67 -32.07
N SER A 125 11.61 -5.43 -31.45
CA SER A 125 12.93 -5.00 -30.98
C SER A 125 13.91 -4.76 -32.14
N LEU A 126 13.56 -3.88 -33.09
CA LEU A 126 14.56 -3.41 -34.05
C LEU A 126 15.56 -2.48 -33.34
N PRO A 127 16.88 -2.70 -33.49
CA PRO A 127 17.87 -1.83 -32.91
C PRO A 127 17.76 -0.43 -33.55
N THR A 128 17.35 0.56 -32.74
CA THR A 128 17.41 1.96 -33.14
C THR A 128 18.86 2.42 -33.10
N THR A 129 19.38 2.86 -34.26
CA THR A 129 20.71 3.46 -34.40
C THR A 129 20.83 4.86 -33.79
N ASN A 130 19.74 5.39 -33.22
CA ASN A 130 19.66 6.76 -32.71
C ASN A 130 19.65 6.78 -31.17
N LYS A 131 20.68 7.39 -30.56
CA LYS A 131 20.87 7.46 -29.11
C LYS A 131 19.79 8.27 -28.38
N ASP A 132 19.03 9.09 -29.09
CA ASP A 132 17.99 9.97 -28.52
C ASP A 132 16.59 9.33 -28.47
N VAL A 133 16.46 8.09 -28.94
CA VAL A 133 15.20 7.34 -28.98
C VAL A 133 15.34 6.06 -28.17
N LEU A 134 14.47 5.91 -27.18
CA LEU A 134 14.37 4.72 -26.35
C LEU A 134 13.15 3.91 -26.76
N LEU A 135 13.22 2.59 -26.54
CA LEU A 135 12.13 1.67 -26.84
C LEU A 135 11.70 1.00 -25.55
N ILE A 136 10.38 0.85 -25.38
CA ILE A 136 9.75 0.01 -24.38
C ILE A 136 8.86 -1.01 -25.09
N SER A 137 8.80 -2.23 -24.59
CA SER A 137 7.84 -3.22 -25.08
C SER A 137 6.49 -3.09 -24.37
N GLN A 138 6.53 -2.74 -23.08
CA GLN A 138 5.36 -2.54 -22.24
C GLN A 138 5.37 -1.16 -21.56
N LEU A 139 4.17 -0.59 -21.32
CA LEU A 139 4.01 0.69 -20.62
C LEU A 139 4.59 0.66 -19.20
N GLU A 140 4.57 -0.51 -18.58
CA GLU A 140 5.09 -0.76 -17.24
C GLU A 140 6.61 -0.55 -17.13
N GLU A 141 7.34 -0.53 -18.24
CA GLU A 141 8.78 -0.25 -18.27
C GLU A 141 9.09 1.24 -18.04
N LEU A 142 8.12 2.12 -18.30
CA LEU A 142 8.31 3.57 -18.29
C LEU A 142 8.89 4.09 -16.95
N PRO A 143 8.34 3.74 -15.76
CA PRO A 143 8.90 4.21 -14.49
C PRO A 143 10.37 3.80 -14.27
N PHE A 144 10.78 2.63 -14.78
CA PHE A 144 12.15 2.13 -14.67
C PHE A 144 13.11 2.88 -15.60
N ILE A 145 12.65 3.25 -16.80
CA ILE A 145 13.43 4.14 -17.67
C ILE A 145 13.63 5.49 -16.99
N LEU A 146 12.56 6.11 -16.47
CA LEU A 146 12.66 7.44 -15.86
C LEU A 146 13.59 7.42 -14.62
N SER A 147 13.49 6.40 -13.77
CA SER A 147 14.42 6.23 -12.64
C SER A 147 15.85 6.00 -13.09
N GLY A 148 16.08 5.13 -14.09
CA GLY A 148 17.41 4.87 -14.63
C GLY A 148 18.08 6.13 -15.21
N PHE A 149 17.31 7.06 -15.78
CA PHE A 149 17.82 8.37 -16.17
C PHE A 149 18.21 9.23 -14.97
N ASN A 150 17.34 9.30 -13.96
CA ASN A 150 17.63 10.09 -12.76
C ASN A 150 18.86 9.57 -12.00
N LYS A 151 19.05 8.24 -11.93
CA LYS A 151 20.25 7.65 -11.31
C LYS A 151 21.55 8.01 -12.02
N LYS A 152 21.51 8.22 -13.35
CA LYS A 152 22.70 8.67 -14.10
C LYS A 152 23.05 10.14 -13.85
N GLU A 153 22.08 10.94 -13.39
CA GLU A 153 22.31 12.35 -13.06
C GLU A 153 22.83 12.53 -11.63
N ASP A 154 22.51 11.62 -10.71
CA ASP A 154 22.98 11.63 -9.33
C ASP A 154 23.19 10.21 -8.81
N ASP A 155 24.45 9.83 -8.65
CA ASP A 155 24.84 8.52 -8.12
C ASP A 155 24.39 8.30 -6.66
N ASN A 156 24.03 9.36 -5.92
CA ASN A 156 23.50 9.26 -4.56
C ASN A 156 21.97 9.09 -4.52
N LEU A 157 21.29 9.12 -5.67
CA LEU A 157 19.85 8.92 -5.72
C LEU A 157 19.49 7.49 -5.35
N ILE A 158 18.68 7.33 -4.31
CA ILE A 158 18.14 6.05 -3.89
C ILE A 158 16.75 5.88 -4.52
N VAL A 159 16.62 4.86 -5.37
CA VAL A 159 15.34 4.51 -5.98
C VAL A 159 14.70 3.36 -5.19
N VAL A 160 13.53 3.62 -4.62
CA VAL A 160 12.77 2.65 -3.83
C VAL A 160 11.69 2.03 -4.69
N GLY A 161 11.83 0.75 -5.00
CA GLY A 161 10.76 -0.06 -5.59
C GLY A 161 9.66 -0.30 -4.57
N TYR A 162 8.38 -0.30 -4.96
CA TYR A 162 7.31 -0.63 -4.03
C TYR A 162 6.26 -1.62 -4.56
N VAL A 163 5.72 -2.44 -3.66
CA VAL A 163 4.65 -3.44 -3.95
C VAL A 163 3.59 -3.42 -2.84
N MET A 164 2.35 -3.14 -3.20
CA MET A 164 1.20 -3.19 -2.29
C MET A 164 -0.11 -3.25 -3.07
N LYS A 165 -1.22 -3.55 -2.38
CA LYS A 165 -2.55 -3.57 -3.01
C LYS A 165 -2.90 -2.20 -3.62
N PRO A 166 -3.58 -2.14 -4.79
CA PRO A 166 -3.87 -0.89 -5.48
C PRO A 166 -4.56 0.19 -4.63
N SER A 167 -5.48 -0.20 -3.74
CA SER A 167 -6.17 0.74 -2.85
C SER A 167 -5.23 1.40 -1.83
N ARG A 168 -4.20 0.66 -1.39
CA ARG A 168 -3.17 1.17 -0.48
C ARG A 168 -2.21 2.08 -1.23
N GLU A 169 -1.74 1.64 -2.40
CA GLU A 169 -0.91 2.43 -3.30
C GLU A 169 -1.51 3.81 -3.55
N GLU A 170 -2.79 3.85 -3.92
CA GLU A 170 -3.49 5.09 -4.25
C GLU A 170 -3.63 6.04 -3.05
N ASP A 171 -3.93 5.55 -1.84
CA ASP A 171 -4.02 6.41 -0.64
C ASP A 171 -2.66 7.01 -0.26
N PHE A 172 -1.57 6.24 -0.34
CA PHE A 172 -0.22 6.77 -0.10
C PHE A 172 0.21 7.78 -1.16
N ALA A 173 -0.08 7.48 -2.42
CA ALA A 173 0.25 8.36 -3.54
C ALA A 173 -0.50 9.70 -3.41
N LYS A 174 -1.81 9.68 -3.10
CA LYS A 174 -2.62 10.88 -2.84
C LYS A 174 -2.03 11.80 -1.78
N ARG A 175 -1.32 11.23 -0.81
CA ARG A 175 -0.68 11.97 0.29
C ARG A 175 0.79 12.31 0.02
N GLY A 176 1.25 12.05 -1.20
CA GLY A 176 2.58 12.43 -1.70
C GLY A 176 3.72 11.53 -1.27
N ALA A 177 3.44 10.29 -0.85
CA ALA A 177 4.45 9.35 -0.35
C ALA A 177 5.31 8.70 -1.46
N PHE A 178 4.81 8.62 -2.70
CA PHE A 178 5.50 7.95 -3.82
C PHE A 178 5.81 8.89 -4.99
N PRO A 179 6.68 9.89 -4.80
CA PRO A 179 7.13 10.72 -5.91
C PRO A 179 8.02 9.94 -6.88
N MET A 180 7.73 10.02 -8.18
CA MET A 180 8.59 9.51 -9.27
C MET A 180 9.60 10.57 -9.74
N CYS A 181 9.79 11.61 -8.96
CA CYS A 181 10.86 12.57 -9.17
C CYS A 181 11.71 12.65 -7.90
N PRO A 182 13.02 12.91 -8.02
CA PRO A 182 13.89 13.01 -6.85
C PRO A 182 13.38 14.05 -5.86
N THR A 183 13.27 13.60 -4.61
CA THR A 183 12.97 14.45 -3.45
C THR A 183 14.20 15.21 -2.99
N GLN A 184 14.00 16.20 -2.11
CA GLN A 184 15.10 16.96 -1.50
C GLN A 184 16.08 16.09 -0.70
N ASN A 185 15.66 14.88 -0.29
CA ASN A 185 16.47 13.94 0.47
C ASN A 185 17.10 12.85 -0.41
N GLY A 186 17.09 12.98 -1.74
CA GLY A 186 17.69 12.00 -2.64
C GLY A 186 16.91 10.68 -2.74
N LEU A 187 15.60 10.68 -2.47
CA LEU A 187 14.73 9.52 -2.67
C LEU A 187 13.83 9.68 -3.89
N MET A 188 13.59 8.60 -4.61
CA MET A 188 12.59 8.45 -5.67
C MET A 188 11.88 7.10 -5.51
N PHE A 189 10.60 7.00 -5.91
CA PHE A 189 9.80 5.78 -5.76
C PHE A 189 9.30 5.30 -7.11
N VAL A 190 9.33 3.98 -7.34
CA VAL A 190 8.81 3.34 -8.55
C VAL A 190 7.97 2.11 -8.22
N PRO A 191 6.81 1.91 -8.85
CA PRO A 191 6.00 0.72 -8.64
C PRO A 191 6.66 -0.48 -9.29
N LEU A 192 6.83 -1.56 -8.54
CA LEU A 192 7.19 -2.86 -9.09
C LEU A 192 5.96 -3.54 -9.69
N THR A 193 6.21 -4.41 -10.66
CA THR A 193 5.21 -5.08 -11.48
C THR A 193 5.62 -6.52 -11.69
N LEU A 194 4.64 -7.41 -11.84
CA LEU A 194 4.87 -8.84 -12.08
C LEU A 194 4.73 -9.17 -13.56
N GLU A 195 4.28 -8.19 -14.33
CA GLU A 195 4.14 -8.23 -15.77
C GLU A 195 5.50 -8.12 -16.49
N LEU A 196 6.56 -7.72 -15.76
CA LEU A 196 7.94 -7.63 -16.23
C LEU A 196 8.87 -8.54 -15.40
N PRO A 197 9.96 -9.07 -15.99
CA PRO A 197 10.97 -9.81 -15.23
C PRO A 197 11.56 -8.98 -14.10
N LEU A 198 11.57 -9.51 -12.87
CA LEU A 198 12.13 -8.81 -11.70
C LEU A 198 13.59 -8.41 -11.93
N GLU A 199 14.41 -9.27 -12.53
CA GLU A 199 15.84 -9.02 -12.82
C GLU A 199 16.08 -7.69 -13.56
N VAL A 200 15.16 -7.27 -14.44
CA VAL A 200 15.29 -5.99 -15.16
C VAL A 200 14.93 -4.82 -14.25
N GLN A 201 13.87 -4.97 -13.46
CA GLN A 201 13.39 -3.94 -12.53
C GLN A 201 14.38 -3.72 -11.38
N MET A 202 15.01 -4.79 -10.89
CA MET A 202 15.93 -4.76 -9.77
C MET A 202 17.21 -3.97 -10.07
N LYS A 203 17.61 -3.88 -11.34
CA LYS A 203 18.73 -3.02 -11.76
C LYS A 203 18.45 -1.52 -11.61
N ALA A 204 17.16 -1.14 -11.54
CA ALA A 204 16.74 0.24 -11.43
C ALA A 204 16.40 0.67 -9.99
N VAL A 205 16.40 -0.26 -9.03
CA VAL A 205 16.02 0.01 -7.63
C VAL A 205 17.13 -0.36 -6.66
N ASP A 206 17.21 0.35 -5.54
CA ASP A 206 18.22 0.18 -4.49
C ASP A 206 17.62 -0.43 -3.21
N ALA A 207 16.32 -0.22 -2.98
CA ALA A 207 15.58 -0.77 -1.85
C ALA A 207 14.13 -1.05 -2.23
N ILE A 208 13.47 -1.91 -1.47
CA ILE A 208 12.11 -2.38 -1.77
C ILE A 208 11.23 -2.20 -0.56
N LEU A 209 10.16 -1.43 -0.73
CA LEU A 209 9.12 -1.21 0.26
C LEU A 209 7.89 -2.04 -0.12
N HIS A 210 7.49 -2.98 0.71
CA HIS A 210 6.33 -3.80 0.39
C HIS A 210 5.34 -3.95 1.54
N LYS A 211 4.12 -4.36 1.20
CA LYS A 211 3.15 -4.87 2.17
C LYS A 211 2.76 -6.29 1.79
N ALA A 212 3.61 -7.27 2.12
CA ALA A 212 3.39 -8.68 1.76
C ALA A 212 2.05 -9.23 2.27
N THR A 213 1.55 -8.72 3.40
CA THR A 213 0.26 -9.15 3.96
C THR A 213 -0.93 -8.83 3.07
N ASP A 214 -0.80 -7.86 2.16
CA ASP A 214 -1.82 -7.52 1.18
C ASP A 214 -1.94 -8.59 0.07
N GLU A 215 -0.90 -9.40 -0.11
CA GLU A 215 -0.75 -10.43 -1.14
C GLU A 215 -1.00 -11.84 -0.60
N ILE A 216 -1.45 -11.99 0.65
CA ILE A 216 -1.84 -13.28 1.22
C ILE A 216 -3.18 -13.69 0.61
N ILE A 217 -3.22 -14.88 0.01
CA ILE A 217 -4.43 -15.50 -0.54
C ILE A 217 -5.12 -16.35 0.53
N SER A 218 -4.35 -17.19 1.22
CA SER A 218 -4.87 -18.06 2.28
C SER A 218 -3.79 -18.41 3.29
N ILE A 219 -4.24 -18.81 4.48
CA ILE A 219 -3.38 -19.30 5.55
C ILE A 219 -3.98 -20.63 6.03
N ASP A 220 -3.24 -21.71 5.83
CA ASP A 220 -3.56 -23.04 6.34
C ASP A 220 -2.83 -23.26 7.68
N MET A 221 -3.62 -23.38 8.75
CA MET A 221 -3.14 -23.64 10.10
C MET A 221 -3.05 -25.13 10.41
N SER A 222 -3.55 -26.01 9.52
CA SER A 222 -3.49 -27.47 9.69
C SER A 222 -2.12 -28.04 9.25
N SER A 223 -1.43 -27.36 8.34
CA SER A 223 -0.11 -27.74 7.85
C SER A 223 1.02 -27.02 8.63
N SER A 224 1.45 -27.67 9.72
CA SER A 224 2.68 -27.40 10.49
C SER A 224 2.67 -26.26 11.52
N VAL A 225 3.46 -26.48 12.58
CA VAL A 225 3.73 -25.55 13.69
C VAL A 225 4.53 -24.30 13.23
N ASP A 226 5.08 -24.32 12.01
CA ASP A 226 5.96 -23.28 11.48
C ASP A 226 5.33 -22.52 10.30
N LEU A 227 5.00 -21.26 10.58
CA LEU A 227 4.23 -20.37 9.72
C LEU A 227 4.78 -19.95 8.35
N PRO A 228 5.99 -20.25 7.82
CA PRO A 228 6.20 -19.95 6.40
C PRO A 228 5.53 -20.99 5.47
N LYS A 229 5.20 -22.21 5.94
CA LYS A 229 4.70 -23.29 5.06
C LYS A 229 3.19 -23.25 4.83
N GLY A 230 2.42 -22.72 5.77
CA GLY A 230 0.96 -22.62 5.68
C GLY A 230 0.45 -21.39 4.93
N ILE A 231 1.30 -20.43 4.58
CA ILE A 231 0.87 -19.19 3.91
C ILE A 231 0.96 -19.36 2.39
N SER A 232 -0.16 -19.10 1.71
CA SER A 232 -0.20 -18.96 0.26
C SER A 232 -0.21 -17.49 -0.13
N PHE A 233 0.82 -17.04 -0.83
CA PHE A 233 0.88 -15.69 -1.40
C PHE A 233 0.42 -15.67 -2.86
N SER A 234 0.16 -14.46 -3.36
CA SER A 234 -0.01 -14.22 -4.79
C SER A 234 1.22 -14.67 -5.59
N GLY A 235 1.01 -15.02 -6.87
CA GLY A 235 2.09 -15.48 -7.74
C GLY A 235 3.27 -14.50 -7.79
N GLY A 236 2.99 -13.20 -7.72
CA GLY A 236 4.04 -12.20 -7.71
C GLY A 236 4.83 -12.06 -6.45
N MET A 237 4.16 -12.13 -5.30
CA MET A 237 4.86 -12.10 -4.02
C MET A 237 5.70 -13.38 -3.85
N CYS A 238 5.24 -14.52 -4.36
CA CYS A 238 6.05 -15.74 -4.46
C CYS A 238 7.29 -15.55 -5.35
N GLU A 239 7.16 -14.87 -6.49
CA GLU A 239 8.29 -14.57 -7.37
C GLU A 239 9.29 -13.63 -6.70
N LEU A 240 8.79 -12.59 -6.02
CA LEU A 240 9.57 -11.63 -5.27
C LEU A 240 10.34 -12.31 -4.12
N GLU A 241 9.68 -13.17 -3.35
CA GLU A 241 10.33 -13.98 -2.30
C GLU A 241 11.44 -14.87 -2.88
N ARG A 242 11.16 -15.57 -3.99
CA ARG A 242 12.14 -16.42 -4.66
C ARG A 242 13.36 -15.62 -5.12
N TYR A 243 13.14 -14.42 -5.67
CA TYR A 243 14.21 -13.53 -6.09
C TYR A 243 15.13 -13.18 -4.92
N PHE A 244 14.57 -12.73 -3.80
CA PHE A 244 15.36 -12.30 -2.64
C PHE A 244 16.08 -13.41 -1.91
N ARG A 245 15.58 -14.65 -1.99
CA ARG A 245 16.31 -15.80 -1.48
C ARG A 245 17.66 -16.00 -2.19
N GLY A 246 17.75 -15.59 -3.46
CA GLY A 246 18.98 -15.61 -4.25
C GLY A 246 19.82 -14.34 -4.17
N HIS A 247 19.27 -13.25 -3.60
CA HIS A 247 19.87 -11.91 -3.57
C HIS A 247 19.78 -11.29 -2.17
N PRO A 248 20.51 -11.84 -1.17
CA PRO A 248 20.45 -11.38 0.21
C PRO A 248 20.99 -9.94 0.42
N GLU A 249 21.69 -9.38 -0.57
CA GLU A 249 22.16 -7.99 -0.60
C GLU A 249 21.05 -6.97 -0.84
N CYS A 250 19.90 -7.40 -1.37
CA CYS A 250 18.76 -6.51 -1.60
C CYS A 250 18.20 -5.98 -0.28
N CYS A 251 18.07 -4.65 -0.18
CA CYS A 251 17.43 -4.01 0.97
C CYS A 251 15.90 -4.12 0.84
N ILE A 252 15.26 -4.85 1.77
CA ILE A 252 13.81 -5.09 1.76
C ILE A 252 13.22 -4.62 3.09
N VAL A 253 12.17 -3.81 2.99
CA VAL A 253 11.44 -3.24 4.12
C VAL A 253 9.99 -3.76 4.09
N ASP A 254 9.58 -4.68 4.97
CA ASP A 254 10.36 -5.38 6.01
C ASP A 254 10.76 -6.80 5.57
N PRO A 255 11.88 -7.38 6.06
CA PRO A 255 12.24 -8.75 5.71
C PRO A 255 11.11 -9.73 6.03
N LEU A 256 10.74 -10.60 5.08
CA LEU A 256 9.60 -11.51 5.20
C LEU A 256 9.65 -12.40 6.45
N GLY A 257 10.84 -12.87 6.84
CA GLY A 257 11.06 -13.64 8.06
C GLY A 257 10.68 -12.89 9.35
N LYS A 258 10.68 -11.56 9.34
CA LYS A 258 10.22 -10.71 10.46
C LYS A 258 8.72 -10.45 10.41
N ILE A 259 8.09 -10.59 9.25
CA ILE A 259 6.64 -10.44 9.08
C ILE A 259 5.89 -11.70 9.52
N TYR A 260 6.41 -12.91 9.23
CA TYR A 260 5.69 -14.16 9.49
C TYR A 260 5.25 -14.36 10.96
N PRO A 261 6.05 -14.06 11.99
CA PRO A 261 5.60 -14.16 13.38
C PRO A 261 4.40 -13.26 13.69
N LEU A 262 4.24 -12.16 12.95
CA LEU A 262 3.19 -11.20 13.17
C LEU A 262 1.86 -11.56 12.47
N LEU A 263 1.85 -12.64 11.71
CA LEU A 263 0.64 -13.24 11.13
C LEU A 263 -0.02 -14.25 12.08
N ASP A 264 0.66 -14.61 13.17
CA ASP A 264 0.18 -15.56 14.18
C ASP A 264 0.11 -14.87 15.54
N ARG A 265 -1.11 -14.74 16.08
CA ARG A 265 -1.35 -14.12 17.39
C ARG A 265 -0.66 -14.87 18.52
N LEU A 266 -0.51 -16.20 18.44
CA LEU A 266 0.24 -16.97 19.44
C LEU A 266 1.72 -16.58 19.45
N LYS A 267 2.33 -16.46 18.26
CA LYS A 267 3.73 -16.02 18.13
C LYS A 267 3.90 -14.58 18.59
N ILE A 268 2.96 -13.69 18.24
CA ILE A 268 2.93 -12.32 18.77
C ILE A 268 2.89 -12.33 20.30
N GLN A 269 2.01 -13.14 20.92
CA GLN A 269 1.95 -13.22 22.38
C GLN A 269 3.28 -13.69 22.98
N GLY A 270 3.94 -14.68 22.37
CA GLY A 270 5.27 -15.12 22.77
C GLY A 270 6.33 -14.01 22.73
N ILE A 271 6.30 -13.15 21.68
CA ILE A 271 7.18 -11.97 21.60
C ILE A 271 6.85 -10.96 22.72
N LEU A 272 5.58 -10.72 23.00
CA LEU A 272 5.13 -9.75 24.01
C LEU A 272 5.48 -10.16 25.45
N LEU A 273 5.72 -11.44 25.73
CA LEU A 273 6.22 -11.89 27.04
C LEU A 273 7.59 -11.28 27.37
N GLY A 274 8.44 -11.03 26.38
CA GLY A 274 9.74 -10.38 26.56
C GLY A 274 9.67 -8.90 26.98
N LEU A 275 8.48 -8.28 26.95
CA LEU A 275 8.32 -6.90 27.45
C LEU A 275 8.61 -6.80 28.96
N GLU A 276 8.42 -7.89 29.71
CA GLU A 276 8.69 -7.86 31.14
C GLU A 276 10.16 -7.62 31.47
N ASP A 277 11.07 -8.07 30.60
CA ASP A 277 12.53 -7.87 30.73
C ASP A 277 12.95 -6.41 30.55
N LEU A 278 12.08 -5.58 29.96
CA LEU A 278 12.32 -4.15 29.76
C LEU A 278 11.93 -3.30 30.99
N ASN A 279 11.36 -3.91 32.02
CA ASN A 279 10.90 -3.18 33.21
C ASN A 279 12.06 -2.68 34.07
N ILE A 280 12.05 -1.39 34.37
CA ILE A 280 13.01 -0.75 35.26
C ILE A 280 12.37 -0.54 36.64
N LYS A 281 13.13 -0.80 37.70
CA LYS A 281 12.68 -0.61 39.09
C LYS A 281 12.23 0.86 39.30
N ASN A 282 11.10 1.05 39.97
CA ASN A 282 10.46 2.35 40.24
C ASN A 282 9.88 3.09 39.03
N HIS A 283 9.73 2.43 37.87
CA HIS A 283 9.01 2.97 36.72
C HIS A 283 7.70 2.22 36.47
N ASN A 284 6.87 2.77 35.58
CA ASN A 284 5.65 2.10 35.12
C ASN A 284 6.01 0.76 34.47
N LYS A 285 5.23 -0.27 34.79
CA LYS A 285 5.43 -1.61 34.26
C LYS A 285 4.80 -1.75 32.88
N ILE A 286 5.49 -2.47 31.99
CA ILE A 286 4.98 -2.93 30.71
C ILE A 286 4.95 -4.47 30.70
N ARG A 287 3.88 -5.04 30.14
CA ARG A 287 3.71 -6.48 29.95
C ARG A 287 2.74 -6.76 28.81
N GLY A 288 2.82 -7.97 28.26
CA GLY A 288 1.72 -8.53 27.48
C GLY A 288 0.50 -8.84 28.36
N PRO A 289 -0.71 -8.85 27.79
CA PRO A 289 -1.89 -9.40 28.46
C PRO A 289 -1.73 -10.91 28.66
N HIS A 290 -2.31 -11.47 29.73
CA HIS A 290 -2.37 -12.92 29.89
C HIS A 290 -3.15 -13.54 28.73
N PHE A 291 -2.79 -14.76 28.33
CA PHE A 291 -3.42 -15.43 27.20
C PHE A 291 -3.35 -16.95 27.31
N MET A 292 -4.20 -17.63 26.56
CA MET A 292 -4.12 -19.06 26.30
C MET A 292 -4.58 -19.39 24.88
N LYS A 293 -4.07 -20.48 24.32
CA LYS A 293 -4.53 -21.02 23.03
C LYS A 293 -5.72 -21.96 23.25
N LEU A 294 -6.70 -21.87 22.36
CA LEU A 294 -7.86 -22.75 22.31
C LEU A 294 -7.92 -23.42 20.94
N ASP A 295 -7.84 -24.75 20.92
CA ASP A 295 -8.03 -25.56 19.72
C ASP A 295 -9.49 -26.01 19.54
N SER A 296 -10.28 -25.95 20.61
CA SER A 296 -11.73 -26.26 20.63
C SER A 296 -12.45 -25.36 21.63
N LEU A 297 -13.70 -24.98 21.31
CA LEU A 297 -14.59 -24.26 22.23
C LEU A 297 -15.48 -25.22 23.05
N GLN A 298 -15.46 -26.52 22.74
CA GLN A 298 -16.26 -27.54 23.41
C GLN A 298 -15.47 -28.32 24.47
N ASP A 299 -14.25 -27.88 24.80
CA ASP A 299 -13.44 -28.54 25.82
C ASP A 299 -14.03 -28.26 27.21
N SER A 300 -14.41 -29.33 27.91
CA SER A 300 -14.99 -29.26 29.26
C SER A 300 -14.04 -28.64 30.29
N ASN A 301 -12.74 -28.63 30.01
CA ASN A 301 -11.71 -28.12 30.92
C ASN A 301 -11.40 -26.62 30.72
N ILE A 302 -12.12 -25.91 29.84
CA ILE A 302 -11.87 -24.48 29.57
C ILE A 302 -11.84 -23.66 30.87
N GLY A 303 -12.73 -23.94 31.83
CA GLY A 303 -12.74 -23.25 33.12
C GLY A 303 -11.42 -23.37 33.90
N ASP A 304 -10.90 -24.59 34.02
CA ASP A 304 -9.62 -24.85 34.71
C ASP A 304 -8.44 -24.23 33.96
N LEU A 305 -8.44 -24.30 32.62
CA LEU A 305 -7.40 -23.72 31.78
C LEU A 305 -7.36 -22.19 31.86
N LEU A 306 -8.52 -21.52 31.95
CA LEU A 306 -8.61 -20.08 32.17
C LEU A 306 -7.97 -19.70 33.50
N LEU A 307 -8.29 -20.43 34.58
CA LEU A 307 -7.71 -20.19 35.91
C LEU A 307 -6.19 -20.39 35.92
N GLN A 308 -5.70 -21.49 35.33
CA GLN A 308 -4.26 -21.77 35.21
C GLN A 308 -3.53 -20.69 34.42
N SER A 309 -4.21 -20.11 33.42
CA SER A 309 -3.67 -19.05 32.55
C SER A 309 -3.88 -17.64 33.13
N LYS A 310 -4.38 -17.52 34.37
CA LYS A 310 -4.67 -16.24 35.05
C LYS A 310 -5.65 -15.35 34.28
N LEU A 311 -6.60 -15.96 33.57
CA LEU A 311 -7.65 -15.26 32.84
C LEU A 311 -8.92 -15.15 33.68
N SER A 312 -9.53 -13.97 33.67
CA SER A 312 -10.80 -13.68 34.31
C SER A 312 -11.75 -13.04 33.31
N PHE A 313 -13.06 -13.26 33.48
CA PHE A 313 -14.06 -12.63 32.62
C PHE A 313 -14.14 -11.11 32.82
N PRO A 314 -14.45 -10.34 31.75
CA PRO A 314 -14.64 -10.83 30.39
C PRO A 314 -13.31 -11.22 29.72
N VAL A 315 -13.37 -12.17 28.77
CA VAL A 315 -12.21 -12.65 28.00
C VAL A 315 -12.44 -12.33 26.52
N ILE A 316 -11.43 -11.76 25.86
CA ILE A 316 -11.51 -11.51 24.42
C ILE A 316 -10.92 -12.69 23.65
N LEU A 317 -11.73 -13.27 22.76
CA LEU A 317 -11.35 -14.32 21.82
C LEU A 317 -10.98 -13.73 20.47
N LYS A 318 -9.82 -14.13 19.97
CA LYS A 318 -9.28 -13.69 18.68
C LYS A 318 -8.79 -14.91 17.91
N PRO A 319 -9.10 -15.06 16.61
CA PRO A 319 -8.53 -16.13 15.80
C PRO A 319 -7.00 -16.17 15.91
N GLN A 320 -6.36 -17.33 15.82
CA GLN A 320 -4.89 -17.39 15.86
C GLN A 320 -4.29 -16.63 14.67
N VAL A 321 -4.93 -16.68 13.50
CA VAL A 321 -4.54 -15.88 12.34
C VAL A 321 -4.77 -14.39 12.60
N ALA A 322 -3.70 -13.60 12.56
CA ALA A 322 -3.71 -12.20 12.97
C ALA A 322 -4.15 -11.22 11.89
N CYS A 323 -3.86 -11.54 10.61
CA CYS A 323 -4.08 -10.69 9.45
C CYS A 323 -4.06 -11.52 8.15
N GLY A 324 -4.40 -10.90 7.02
CA GLY A 324 -4.25 -11.48 5.67
C GLY A 324 -5.48 -12.20 5.14
N VAL A 325 -6.45 -12.56 5.98
CA VAL A 325 -7.69 -13.24 5.57
C VAL A 325 -8.91 -12.58 6.20
N ALA A 326 -10.08 -12.70 5.56
CA ALA A 326 -11.31 -12.03 5.98
C ALA A 326 -11.69 -12.35 7.43
N ASP A 327 -11.58 -13.61 7.83
CA ASP A 327 -12.02 -14.09 9.13
C ASP A 327 -11.03 -13.82 10.28
N ALA A 328 -9.83 -13.28 9.97
CA ALA A 328 -8.82 -12.97 10.99
C ALA A 328 -9.31 -11.92 12.01
N HIS A 329 -10.39 -11.20 11.69
CA HIS A 329 -10.97 -10.15 12.51
C HIS A 329 -12.28 -10.56 13.21
N ASN A 330 -12.79 -11.78 12.99
CA ASN A 330 -14.00 -12.27 13.66
C ASN A 330 -13.66 -12.60 15.12
N MET A 331 -13.89 -11.64 16.02
CA MET A 331 -13.55 -11.73 17.43
C MET A 331 -14.81 -11.84 18.28
N ALA A 332 -14.66 -12.33 19.51
CA ALA A 332 -15.74 -12.34 20.49
C ALA A 332 -15.29 -11.83 21.85
N LEU A 333 -16.19 -11.19 22.59
CA LEU A 333 -16.02 -10.94 24.02
C LEU A 333 -16.95 -11.87 24.80
N VAL A 334 -16.36 -12.67 25.67
CA VAL A 334 -17.02 -13.72 26.45
C VAL A 334 -17.16 -13.24 27.89
N PHE A 335 -18.35 -13.33 28.48
CA PHE A 335 -18.62 -12.79 29.82
C PHE A 335 -18.71 -13.85 30.91
N LYS A 336 -18.99 -15.10 30.54
CA LYS A 336 -19.10 -16.25 31.44
C LYS A 336 -18.76 -17.56 30.70
N LEU A 337 -18.64 -18.66 31.44
CA LEU A 337 -18.15 -19.92 30.87
C LEU A 337 -19.13 -20.52 29.84
N GLU A 338 -20.43 -20.31 30.03
CA GLU A 338 -21.46 -20.84 29.13
C GLU A 338 -21.43 -20.15 27.75
N ASP A 339 -20.90 -18.93 27.68
CA ASP A 339 -20.83 -18.12 26.46
C ASP A 339 -19.77 -18.63 25.46
N PHE A 340 -18.96 -19.64 25.81
CA PHE A 340 -18.08 -20.29 24.86
C PHE A 340 -18.85 -21.14 23.82
N GLN A 341 -20.09 -21.51 24.15
CA GLN A 341 -20.98 -22.24 23.25
C GLN A 341 -21.45 -21.31 22.11
N ASP A 342 -21.64 -21.87 20.91
CA ASP A 342 -22.23 -21.19 19.75
C ASP A 342 -21.49 -19.93 19.22
N LEU A 343 -20.18 -19.82 19.49
CA LEU A 343 -19.35 -18.77 18.89
C LEU A 343 -18.91 -19.13 17.46
N SER A 344 -18.92 -18.14 16.58
CA SER A 344 -18.45 -18.27 15.20
C SER A 344 -16.95 -17.94 15.02
N VAL A 345 -16.22 -17.73 16.13
CA VAL A 345 -14.79 -17.37 16.09
C VAL A 345 -13.99 -18.53 15.49
N PRO A 346 -13.24 -18.30 14.39
CA PRO A 346 -12.39 -19.34 13.80
C PRO A 346 -11.38 -19.92 14.79
N LEU A 347 -11.24 -21.25 14.75
CA LEU A 347 -10.27 -22.00 15.54
C LEU A 347 -9.04 -22.39 14.69
N PRO A 348 -7.84 -22.50 15.29
CA PRO A 348 -7.55 -22.20 16.70
C PRO A 348 -7.68 -20.71 17.03
N ALA A 349 -7.98 -20.39 18.28
CA ALA A 349 -8.15 -19.03 18.78
C ALA A 349 -7.27 -18.75 20.00
N ILE A 350 -7.06 -17.47 20.30
CA ILE A 350 -6.37 -16.96 21.47
C ILE A 350 -7.42 -16.32 22.38
N ALA A 351 -7.61 -16.90 23.56
CA ALA A 351 -8.27 -16.25 24.67
C ALA A 351 -7.28 -15.32 25.36
N GLN A 352 -7.63 -14.05 25.48
CA GLN A 352 -6.77 -13.01 26.00
C GLN A 352 -7.48 -12.21 27.09
N GLU A 353 -6.72 -11.79 28.09
CA GLU A 353 -7.14 -10.92 29.17
C GLU A 353 -7.78 -9.64 28.61
N TYR A 354 -8.99 -9.33 29.09
CA TYR A 354 -9.58 -8.03 28.85
C TYR A 354 -9.07 -7.04 29.90
N VAL A 355 -8.32 -6.03 29.45
CA VAL A 355 -7.73 -5.01 30.34
C VAL A 355 -8.55 -3.73 30.26
N ASP A 356 -9.01 -3.23 31.40
CA ASP A 356 -9.65 -1.91 31.47
C ASP A 356 -8.67 -0.80 31.10
N HIS A 357 -9.06 0.01 30.12
CA HIS A 357 -8.16 0.97 29.48
C HIS A 357 -8.84 2.33 29.19
N GLY A 358 -9.94 2.62 29.89
CA GLY A 358 -10.62 3.92 29.83
C GLY A 358 -11.20 4.24 28.44
N SER A 359 -11.50 3.22 27.62
CA SER A 359 -11.96 3.37 26.24
C SER A 359 -11.00 4.12 25.30
N LEU A 360 -9.69 4.11 25.61
CA LEU A 360 -8.66 4.78 24.81
C LEU A 360 -7.59 3.81 24.31
N LEU A 361 -7.30 3.87 23.02
CA LEU A 361 -6.24 3.11 22.36
C LEU A 361 -5.14 4.04 21.87
N PHE A 362 -3.92 3.80 22.31
CA PHE A 362 -2.71 4.43 21.78
C PHE A 362 -2.18 3.59 20.63
N LYS A 363 -2.26 4.11 19.40
CA LYS A 363 -1.66 3.49 18.21
C LYS A 363 -0.32 4.14 17.94
N PHE A 364 0.76 3.39 18.14
CA PHE A 364 2.10 3.80 17.78
C PHE A 364 2.42 3.38 16.35
N TYR A 365 3.01 4.29 15.58
CA TYR A 365 3.46 4.09 14.20
C TYR A 365 4.98 4.25 14.20
N VAL A 366 5.69 3.19 13.85
CA VAL A 366 7.15 3.15 13.90
C VAL A 366 7.69 3.20 12.47
N LEU A 367 8.65 4.09 12.22
CA LEU A 367 9.40 4.19 10.98
C LEU A 367 10.89 4.26 11.33
N GLY A 368 11.55 3.11 11.32
CA GLY A 368 12.92 3.00 11.83
C GLY A 368 13.00 3.41 13.30
N ASP A 369 13.80 4.43 13.59
CA ASP A 369 13.98 5.02 14.92
C ASP A 369 12.88 6.03 15.30
N LYS A 370 12.05 6.45 14.35
CA LYS A 370 11.00 7.45 14.58
C LYS A 370 9.72 6.78 15.03
N VAL A 371 9.17 7.27 16.14
CA VAL A 371 7.89 6.83 16.69
C VAL A 371 6.88 7.97 16.64
N PHE A 372 5.75 7.73 15.99
CA PHE A 372 4.59 8.59 16.00
C PHE A 372 3.46 7.91 16.78
N TYR A 373 2.48 8.66 17.26
CA TYR A 373 1.32 8.04 17.89
C TYR A 373 0.02 8.78 17.57
N ALA A 374 -1.10 8.06 17.63
CA ALA A 374 -2.44 8.60 17.59
C ALA A 374 -3.29 7.97 18.70
N ILE A 375 -4.13 8.78 19.33
CA ILE A 375 -5.10 8.32 20.33
C ILE A 375 -6.44 8.11 19.62
N LYS A 376 -7.01 6.91 19.76
CA LYS A 376 -8.32 6.54 19.19
C LYS A 376 -9.25 6.07 20.30
N LYS A 377 -10.57 6.21 20.09
CA LYS A 377 -11.56 5.54 20.94
C LYS A 377 -11.44 4.03 20.79
N SER A 378 -11.64 3.32 21.90
CA SER A 378 -11.53 1.87 22.04
C SER A 378 -12.76 1.31 22.77
N MET A 379 -12.75 0.01 23.08
CA MET A 379 -13.83 -0.65 23.80
C MET A 379 -13.98 -0.11 25.25
N PRO A 380 -15.22 0.00 25.77
CA PRO A 380 -15.48 0.40 27.16
C PRO A 380 -14.82 -0.51 28.21
N ASN A 381 -14.73 -0.05 29.45
CA ASN A 381 -14.29 -0.92 30.55
C ASN A 381 -15.28 -2.08 30.79
N ALA A 382 -14.77 -3.18 31.35
CA ALA A 382 -15.49 -4.43 31.59
C ALA A 382 -16.79 -4.23 32.36
N ASN A 383 -16.80 -3.39 33.40
CA ASN A 383 -18.00 -3.09 34.19
C ASN A 383 -19.15 -2.49 33.35
N VAL A 384 -18.82 -1.63 32.38
CA VAL A 384 -19.79 -1.05 31.44
C VAL A 384 -20.31 -2.14 30.50
N LEU A 385 -19.42 -3.01 30.01
CA LEU A 385 -19.78 -4.09 29.10
C LEU A 385 -20.67 -5.15 29.76
N VAL A 386 -20.30 -5.62 30.95
CA VAL A 386 -21.08 -6.59 31.75
C VAL A 386 -22.45 -6.03 32.12
N SER A 387 -22.50 -4.79 32.63
CA SER A 387 -23.80 -4.19 32.98
C SER A 387 -24.71 -3.97 31.76
N SER A 388 -24.11 -3.77 30.57
CA SER A 388 -24.88 -3.72 29.33
C SER A 388 -25.41 -5.09 28.91
N SER A 389 -24.59 -6.16 28.99
CA SER A 389 -25.01 -7.52 28.64
C SER A 389 -26.10 -8.05 29.58
N GLU A 390 -25.98 -7.80 30.89
CA GLU A 390 -26.97 -8.20 31.90
C GLU A 390 -28.33 -7.51 31.71
N LYS A 391 -28.33 -6.21 31.39
CA LYS A 391 -29.58 -5.44 31.16
C LYS A 391 -30.32 -5.84 29.90
N THR A 392 -29.61 -6.40 28.94
CA THR A 392 -30.14 -6.66 27.60
C THR A 392 -30.28 -8.14 27.29
N GLY A 393 -29.82 -9.03 28.18
CA GLY A 393 -29.87 -10.48 28.01
C GLY A 393 -28.94 -11.01 26.90
N PHE A 394 -27.93 -10.23 26.52
CA PHE A 394 -27.12 -10.55 25.33
C PHE A 394 -26.18 -11.73 25.57
N SER A 395 -26.13 -12.57 24.52
CA SER A 395 -25.08 -13.53 24.19
C SER A 395 -23.70 -12.85 24.07
N PRO A 396 -22.59 -13.62 23.99
CA PRO A 396 -21.25 -13.06 23.75
C PRO A 396 -21.24 -12.05 22.60
N LEU A 397 -20.48 -10.96 22.76
CA LEU A 397 -20.39 -9.91 21.75
C LEU A 397 -19.44 -10.35 20.63
N GLN A 398 -19.97 -10.70 19.46
CA GLN A 398 -19.20 -11.00 18.26
C GLN A 398 -19.06 -9.74 17.39
N PHE A 399 -17.85 -9.47 16.89
CA PHE A 399 -17.59 -8.27 16.09
C PHE A 399 -16.40 -8.46 15.15
N ASN A 400 -16.43 -7.68 14.06
CA ASN A 400 -15.38 -7.71 13.04
C ASN A 400 -14.47 -6.46 13.10
N ARG A 401 -14.92 -5.37 13.76
CA ARG A 401 -14.12 -4.14 13.96
C ARG A 401 -14.45 -3.41 15.27
N CYS A 402 -13.46 -3.25 16.14
CA CYS A 402 -13.63 -2.58 17.44
C CYS A 402 -14.14 -1.12 17.39
N SER A 403 -14.09 -0.40 16.26
CA SER A 403 -14.41 1.03 16.21
C SER A 403 -15.79 1.40 15.64
N GLU A 404 -16.43 0.50 14.89
CA GLU A 404 -17.71 0.78 14.22
C GLU A 404 -18.88 0.22 15.05
N ASP A 405 -18.74 -0.99 15.59
CA ASP A 405 -19.83 -1.69 16.27
C ASP A 405 -20.12 -1.15 17.69
N PHE A 406 -19.13 -0.53 18.35
CA PHE A 406 -19.26 -0.10 19.75
C PHE A 406 -19.72 1.35 19.94
N ARG A 407 -19.89 2.12 18.85
CA ARG A 407 -20.43 3.49 18.92
C ARG A 407 -21.86 3.53 19.45
N ALA A 408 -22.62 2.45 19.27
CA ALA A 408 -23.99 2.31 19.76
C ALA A 408 -24.08 2.07 21.28
N ILE A 409 -23.02 1.51 21.90
CA ILE A 409 -23.02 1.11 23.32
C ILE A 409 -22.59 2.27 24.24
N SER A 410 -21.71 3.16 23.75
CA SER A 410 -21.25 4.31 24.53
C SER A 410 -22.06 5.57 24.20
N GLY A 411 -23.19 5.79 24.87
CA GLY A 411 -23.93 7.06 24.88
C GLY A 411 -23.16 8.24 25.52
N PHE A 412 -21.84 8.16 25.65
CA PHE A 412 -21.01 9.16 26.29
C PHE A 412 -20.28 10.03 25.25
N GLY A 413 -20.81 11.25 25.09
CA GLY A 413 -20.14 12.36 24.42
C GLY A 413 -18.94 12.84 25.24
N ILE A 414 -17.81 12.12 25.14
CA ILE A 414 -16.52 12.67 25.53
C ILE A 414 -15.99 13.46 24.33
N SER A 415 -15.93 14.79 24.49
CA SER A 415 -15.30 15.70 23.55
C SER A 415 -13.82 15.34 23.42
N SER A 416 -13.38 15.10 22.19
CA SER A 416 -11.95 14.85 21.91
C SER A 416 -11.14 16.09 22.31
N PRO A 417 -10.07 15.96 23.12
CA PRO A 417 -9.09 17.04 23.21
C PRO A 417 -8.54 17.29 21.82
N SER A 418 -8.54 18.56 21.41
CA SER A 418 -8.08 19.02 20.10
C SER A 418 -6.75 18.36 19.73
N CYS A 419 -6.77 17.66 18.59
CA CYS A 419 -5.63 16.94 18.04
C CYS A 419 -4.55 17.93 17.63
N LYS A 420 -3.55 18.17 18.49
CA LYS A 420 -2.27 18.74 18.07
C LYS A 420 -1.38 17.62 17.56
N LEU A 421 -1.64 17.15 16.33
CA LEU A 421 -0.64 16.55 15.44
C LEU A 421 -1.22 16.42 14.02
N VAL A 422 -0.79 17.37 13.19
CA VAL A 422 -0.56 17.29 11.73
C VAL A 422 -1.63 16.54 10.93
N LYS A 423 -2.58 17.31 10.38
CA LYS A 423 -3.53 16.90 9.32
C LYS A 423 -2.87 16.30 8.05
N ASN A 424 -1.53 16.21 8.00
CA ASN A 424 -0.73 15.78 6.86
C ASN A 424 0.17 14.56 7.17
N ASN A 425 -0.13 13.71 8.16
CA ASN A 425 0.61 12.45 8.34
C ASN A 425 -0.01 11.32 7.49
N PRO A 426 0.62 10.90 6.38
CA PRO A 426 0.11 9.83 5.53
C PRO A 426 -0.08 8.47 6.23
N TRP A 427 0.61 8.23 7.34
CA TRP A 427 0.75 6.91 7.93
C TRP A 427 -0.34 6.55 8.97
N SER A 428 -1.23 7.48 9.34
CA SER A 428 -2.14 7.40 10.50
C SER A 428 -3.37 6.49 10.36
N HIS A 429 -3.64 5.98 9.15
CA HIS A 429 -4.85 5.21 8.86
C HIS A 429 -4.64 3.69 8.70
N TYR A 430 -3.39 3.22 8.62
CA TYR A 430 -3.10 1.80 8.39
C TYR A 430 -2.56 1.10 9.64
N HIS A 431 -2.99 -0.14 9.83
CA HIS A 431 -2.29 -1.07 10.72
C HIS A 431 -1.01 -1.52 10.01
N TRP A 432 0.11 -0.96 10.45
CA TRP A 432 1.44 -1.49 10.17
C TRP A 432 1.67 -2.60 11.18
N ILE A 433 1.47 -3.82 10.72
CA ILE A 433 2.18 -4.97 11.26
C ILE A 433 3.54 -5.02 10.57
#